data_AF-A0A7X8YNU1-F1
#
_entry.id   AF-A0A7X8YNU1-F1
#
_cell.length_a   1.000
_cell.length_b   1.000
_cell.length_c   1.000
_cell.angle_alpha   90.00
_cell.angle_beta   90.00
_cell.angle_gamma   90.00
#
_symmetry.space_group_name_H-M   'P 1'
#
loop_
_entity.id
_entity.type
_entity.pdbx_description
1 polymer ?
#
loop_
_entity_poly.entity_id
_entity_poly.type
_entity_poly.pdbx_seq_one_letter_code
_entity_poly.pdbx_strand_id
1 'polypeptide(L)'
;MTELENEIRSIEPADIEKNKVLAGVAYILFFLPLLASPDSQYGKFHANQGLLLLIFSFGGSLILSLIPIVGWILLPFFSIVVLVFAVIGILNGLGGKVKELPLIGKLRLIK
;
A
#
# COMPACT_ATOMS: atom_id res chain seq x y z
N MET A 1 -6.15 -12.55 -19.11
CA MET A 1 -5.07 -11.71 -18.57
C MET A 1 -5.59 -10.29 -18.57
N THR A 2 -5.62 -9.65 -17.40
CA THR A 2 -6.21 -8.30 -17.28
C THR A 2 -5.21 -7.25 -17.73
N GLU A 3 -5.67 -6.09 -18.21
CA GLU A 3 -4.78 -4.98 -18.64
C GLU A 3 -3.80 -4.58 -17.54
N LEU A 4 -4.23 -4.67 -16.28
CA LEU A 4 -3.42 -4.38 -15.09
C LEU A 4 -2.22 -5.31 -14.91
N GLU A 5 -2.38 -6.60 -15.21
CA GLU A 5 -1.27 -7.56 -15.15
C GLU A 5 -0.22 -7.25 -16.22
N ASN A 6 -0.64 -6.69 -17.36
CA ASN A 6 0.27 -6.28 -18.43
C ASN A 6 1.04 -5.01 -18.05
N GLU A 7 0.38 -4.03 -17.42
CA GLU A 7 1.01 -2.80 -16.94
C GLU A 7 2.10 -3.09 -15.90
N ILE A 8 1.80 -3.95 -14.91
CA ILE A 8 2.79 -4.39 -13.91
C ILE A 8 3.98 -5.11 -14.55
N ARG A 9 3.74 -5.94 -15.57
CA ARG A 9 4.83 -6.63 -16.30
C ARG A 9 5.65 -5.68 -17.17
N SER A 10 5.12 -4.52 -17.53
CA SER A 10 5.81 -3.49 -18.32
C SER A 10 6.61 -2.49 -17.48
N ILE A 11 6.63 -2.62 -16.15
CA ILE A 11 7.42 -1.73 -15.30
C ILE A 11 8.90 -1.97 -15.57
N GLU A 12 9.56 -0.96 -16.14
CA GLU A 12 10.96 -1.00 -16.51
C GLU A 12 11.87 -1.09 -15.27
N PRO A 13 12.96 -1.89 -15.29
CA PRO A 13 13.89 -2.00 -14.17
C PRO A 13 14.49 -0.65 -13.72
N ALA A 14 14.69 0.27 -14.67
CA ALA A 14 15.18 1.62 -14.37
C ALA A 14 14.18 2.45 -13.54
N ASP A 15 12.87 2.28 -13.75
CA ASP A 15 11.82 2.93 -12.96
C ASP A 15 11.85 2.42 -11.51
N ILE A 16 11.99 1.11 -11.33
CA ILE A 16 12.08 0.46 -10.02
C ILE A 16 13.29 0.98 -9.24
N GLU A 17 14.48 0.93 -9.83
CA GLU A 17 15.72 1.33 -9.15
C GLU A 17 15.71 2.80 -8.74
N LYS A 18 15.19 3.68 -9.61
CA LYS A 18 15.08 5.12 -9.33
C LYS A 18 14.09 5.41 -8.21
N ASN A 19 12.99 4.65 -8.10
CA ASN A 19 11.85 5.02 -7.26
C ASN A 19 11.62 4.11 -6.03
N LYS A 20 12.45 3.09 -5.78
CA LYS A 20 12.30 2.15 -4.66
C LYS A 20 12.19 2.78 -3.27
N VAL A 21 12.97 3.83 -3.00
CA VAL A 21 12.89 4.55 -1.71
C VAL A 21 11.52 5.20 -1.56
N LEU A 22 11.09 5.92 -2.60
CA LEU A 22 9.81 6.62 -2.63
C LEU A 22 8.62 5.66 -2.52
N ALA A 23 8.70 4.51 -3.20
CA ALA A 23 7.74 3.42 -3.08
C ALA A 23 7.67 2.81 -1.67
N GLY A 24 8.81 2.66 -0.98
CA GLY A 24 8.83 2.25 0.43
C GLY A 24 8.13 3.27 1.33
N VAL A 25 8.42 4.56 1.14
CA VAL A 25 7.81 5.66 1.92
C VAL A 25 6.30 5.79 1.67
N ALA A 26 5.79 5.31 0.54
CA ALA A 26 4.36 5.34 0.21
C ALA A 26 3.46 4.68 1.27
N TYR A 27 3.97 3.72 2.04
CA TYR A 27 3.19 3.06 3.10
C TYR A 27 3.10 3.88 4.40
N ILE A 28 3.84 4.99 4.49
CA ILE A 28 3.72 6.00 5.54
C ILE A 28 2.96 7.21 4.99
N LEU A 29 3.33 7.67 3.78
CA LEU A 29 2.72 8.81 3.09
C LEU A 29 2.45 8.46 1.61
N PHE A 30 1.26 7.93 1.33
CA PHE A 30 0.91 7.36 0.03
C PHE A 30 1.01 8.33 -1.15
N PHE A 31 0.85 9.63 -0.92
CA PHE A 31 0.86 10.64 -1.98
C PHE A 31 2.28 11.08 -2.36
N LEU A 32 3.31 10.71 -1.60
CA LEU A 32 4.68 11.16 -1.87
C LEU A 32 5.20 10.70 -3.25
N PRO A 33 5.01 9.43 -3.69
CA PRO A 33 5.33 9.03 -5.05
C PRO A 33 4.61 9.84 -6.13
N LEU A 34 3.36 10.23 -5.88
CA LEU A 34 2.55 10.97 -6.85
C LEU A 34 3.05 12.40 -7.06
N LEU A 35 3.67 13.00 -6.05
CA LEU A 35 4.22 14.35 -6.13
C LEU A 35 5.67 14.35 -6.65
N ALA A 36 6.49 13.43 -6.15
CA ALA A 36 7.93 13.43 -6.44
C ALA A 36 8.30 12.63 -7.71
N SER A 37 7.45 11.70 -8.15
CA SER A 37 7.69 10.88 -9.36
C SER A 37 6.36 10.50 -10.03
N PRO A 38 5.57 11.49 -10.49
CA PRO A 38 4.23 11.28 -11.03
C PRO A 38 4.17 10.34 -12.24
N ASP A 39 5.26 10.23 -13.01
CA ASP A 39 5.35 9.38 -14.19
C ASP A 39 5.79 7.93 -13.88
N SER A 40 6.15 7.64 -12.62
CA SER A 40 6.61 6.31 -12.20
C SER A 40 5.45 5.35 -12.00
N GLN A 41 5.37 4.32 -12.84
CA GLN A 41 4.38 3.25 -12.69
C GLN A 41 4.62 2.43 -11.42
N TYR A 42 5.90 2.20 -11.08
CA TYR A 42 6.29 1.57 -9.83
C TYR A 42 5.87 2.41 -8.60
N GLY A 43 6.12 3.72 -8.66
CA GLY A 43 5.73 4.67 -7.62
C GLY A 43 4.21 4.72 -7.42
N LYS A 44 3.44 4.80 -8.52
CA LYS A 44 1.97 4.79 -8.49
C LYS A 44 1.40 3.49 -7.93
N PHE A 45 1.98 2.34 -8.28
CA PHE A 45 1.57 1.06 -7.71
C PHE A 45 1.67 1.07 -6.17
N HIS A 46 2.82 1.50 -5.63
CA HIS A 46 3.02 1.55 -4.18
C HIS A 46 2.24 2.68 -3.49
N ALA A 47 2.02 3.81 -4.17
CA ALA A 47 1.09 4.84 -3.73
C ALA A 47 -0.34 4.29 -3.57
N ASN A 48 -0.81 3.49 -4.54
CA ASN A 48 -2.10 2.81 -4.43
C ASN A 48 -2.17 1.85 -3.24
N GLN A 49 -1.15 1.01 -3.05
CA GLN A 49 -1.11 0.10 -1.90
C GLN A 49 -1.08 0.86 -0.56
N GLY A 50 -0.30 1.95 -0.47
CA GLY A 50 -0.27 2.82 0.70
C GLY A 50 -1.61 3.47 1.01
N LEU A 51 -2.33 3.95 -0.02
CA LEU A 51 -3.68 4.52 0.13
C LEU A 51 -4.67 3.47 0.63
N LEU A 52 -4.64 2.26 0.08
CA LEU A 52 -5.50 1.16 0.53
C LEU A 52 -5.21 0.78 1.98
N LEU A 53 -3.94 0.76 2.39
CA LEU A 53 -3.56 0.53 3.77
C LEU A 53 -4.09 1.64 4.70
N LEU A 54 -4.02 2.90 4.29
CA LEU A 54 -4.58 4.03 5.03
C LEU A 54 -6.10 3.87 5.21
N ILE A 55 -6.83 3.60 4.12
CA ILE A 55 -8.28 3.41 4.16
C ILE A 55 -8.65 2.22 5.04
N PHE A 56 -7.94 1.09 4.89
CA PHE A 56 -8.17 -0.11 5.70
C PHE A 56 -7.93 0.17 7.19
N SER A 57 -6.78 0.78 7.52
CA SER A 57 -6.41 1.12 8.89
C SER A 57 -7.40 2.08 9.54
N PHE A 58 -7.70 3.20 8.87
CA PHE A 58 -8.60 4.22 9.41
C PHE A 58 -10.04 3.73 9.48
N GLY A 59 -10.56 3.13 8.41
CA GLY A 59 -11.92 2.61 8.35
C GLY A 59 -12.14 1.47 9.34
N GLY A 60 -11.21 0.52 9.44
CA GLY A 60 -11.29 -0.57 10.41
C GLY A 60 -11.22 -0.09 11.86
N SER A 61 -10.32 0.84 12.17
CA SER A 61 -10.22 1.42 13.51
C SER A 61 -11.48 2.20 13.89
N LEU A 62 -12.02 3.00 12.97
CA LEU A 62 -13.26 3.74 13.18
C LEU A 62 -14.43 2.79 13.48
N ILE A 63 -14.65 1.79 12.63
CA ILE A 63 -15.74 0.81 12.84
C ILE A 63 -15.58 0.07 14.16
N LEU A 64 -14.39 -0.44 14.49
CA LEU A 64 -14.16 -1.17 15.74
C LEU A 64 -14.33 -0.28 16.98
N SER A 65 -13.94 1.00 16.93
CA SER A 65 -14.11 1.92 18.05
C SER A 65 -15.57 2.19 18.42
N LEU A 66 -16.48 2.08 17.45
CA LEU A 66 -17.92 2.25 17.64
C LEU A 66 -18.61 1.04 18.30
N ILE A 67 -17.92 -0.10 18.44
CA ILE A 67 -18.46 -1.32 19.04
C ILE A 67 -17.88 -1.47 20.46
N PRO A 68 -18.65 -1.16 21.53
CA PRO A 68 -18.16 -1.24 22.90
C PRO A 68 -17.71 -2.65 23.28
N ILE A 69 -16.71 -2.73 24.16
CA ILE A 69 -16.15 -3.98 24.71
C ILE A 69 -15.48 -4.85 23.63
N VAL A 70 -16.24 -5.45 22.71
CA VAL A 70 -15.72 -6.36 21.68
C VAL A 70 -14.80 -5.63 20.72
N GLY A 71 -15.22 -4.49 20.18
CA GLY A 71 -14.40 -3.72 19.26
C GLY A 71 -13.12 -3.23 19.92
N TRP A 72 -13.18 -2.81 21.18
CA TRP A 72 -12.01 -2.37 21.94
C TRP A 72 -11.00 -3.48 22.21
N ILE A 73 -11.48 -4.70 22.49
CA ILE A 73 -10.63 -5.87 22.63
C ILE A 73 -9.96 -6.23 21.29
N LEU A 74 -10.67 -6.08 20.17
CA LEU A 74 -10.14 -6.40 18.84
C LEU A 74 -9.20 -5.34 18.27
N LEU A 75 -9.36 -4.07 18.63
CA LEU A 75 -8.52 -2.95 18.16
C LEU A 75 -7.00 -3.21 18.25
N PRO A 76 -6.41 -3.67 19.38
CA PRO A 76 -4.97 -3.94 19.44
C PRO A 76 -4.52 -5.07 18.52
N PHE A 77 -5.36 -6.08 18.25
CA PHE A 77 -5.01 -7.14 17.29
C PHE A 77 -5.10 -6.63 15.86
N PHE A 78 -6.13 -5.82 15.57
CA PHE A 78 -6.28 -5.17 14.28
C PHE A 78 -5.09 -4.25 13.96
N SER A 79 -4.60 -3.47 14.94
CA SER A 79 -3.44 -2.59 14.73
C SER A 79 -2.16 -3.38 14.43
N ILE A 80 -1.98 -4.57 15.01
CA ILE A 80 -0.88 -5.48 14.66
C ILE A 80 -1.00 -5.94 13.20
N VAL A 81 -2.20 -6.31 12.74
CA VAL A 81 -2.41 -6.69 11.32
C VAL A 81 -2.07 -5.54 10.38
N VAL A 82 -2.52 -4.32 10.69
CA VAL A 82 -2.17 -3.11 9.93
C VAL A 82 -0.66 -2.89 9.91
N LEU A 83 0.02 -3.02 11.06
CA LEU A 83 1.47 -2.86 11.16
C LEU A 83 2.21 -3.89 10.30
N VAL A 84 1.77 -5.16 10.31
CA VAL A 84 2.34 -6.22 9.47
C VAL A 84 2.19 -5.87 7.99
N PHE A 85 1.03 -5.37 7.57
CA PHE A 85 0.82 -4.93 6.20
C PHE A 85 1.70 -3.73 5.84
N ALA A 86 1.87 -2.76 6.73
CA ALA A 86 2.80 -1.64 6.54
C ALA A 86 4.24 -2.13 6.32
N VAL A 87 4.73 -3.03 7.18
CA VAL A 87 6.08 -3.59 7.08
C VAL A 87 6.28 -4.37 5.79
N ILE A 88 5.35 -5.27 5.44
CA ILE A 88 5.41 -6.03 4.17
C ILE A 88 5.43 -5.06 2.98
N GLY A 89 4.59 -4.04 3.03
CA GLY A 89 4.53 -2.99 2.04
C GLY A 89 5.86 -2.29 1.84
N ILE A 90 6.44 -1.78 2.92
CA ILE A 90 7.75 -1.09 2.93
C ILE A 90 8.84 -2.02 2.37
N LEU A 91 8.90 -3.27 2.83
CA LEU A 91 9.89 -4.24 2.36
C LEU A 91 9.74 -4.56 0.86
N ASN A 92 8.50 -4.61 0.36
CA ASN A 92 8.24 -4.79 -1.07
C ASN A 92 8.68 -3.54 -1.86
N GLY A 93 8.29 -2.35 -1.41
CA GLY A 93 8.62 -1.08 -2.07
C GLY A 93 10.13 -0.82 -2.13
N LEU A 94 10.83 -0.95 -1.00
CA LEU A 94 12.29 -0.82 -0.94
C LEU A 94 13.02 -1.94 -1.69
N GLY A 95 12.43 -3.13 -1.72
CA GLY A 95 13.01 -4.32 -2.33
C GLY A 95 12.74 -4.46 -3.84
N GLY A 96 12.15 -3.46 -4.49
CA GLY A 96 11.88 -3.47 -5.93
C GLY A 96 10.77 -4.45 -6.35
N LYS A 97 9.85 -4.80 -5.45
CA LYS A 97 8.85 -5.85 -5.66
C LYS A 97 7.45 -5.27 -5.85
N VAL A 98 6.88 -5.50 -7.02
CA VAL A 98 5.48 -5.20 -7.33
C VAL A 98 4.58 -6.31 -6.77
N LYS A 99 4.39 -6.30 -5.45
CA LYS A 99 3.55 -7.27 -4.74
C LYS A 99 2.45 -6.57 -3.96
N GLU A 100 1.22 -7.00 -4.21
CA GLU A 100 0.03 -6.50 -3.52
C GLU A 100 0.02 -6.88 -2.05
N LEU A 101 -0.55 -6.02 -1.21
CA LEU A 101 -0.84 -6.39 0.17
C LEU A 101 -1.89 -7.50 0.22
N PRO A 102 -1.77 -8.46 1.15
CA PRO A 102 -2.79 -9.49 1.33
C PRO A 102 -4.17 -8.87 1.59
N LEU A 103 -5.22 -9.52 1.08
CA LEU A 103 -6.64 -9.18 1.27
C LEU A 103 -7.11 -7.85 0.64
N ILE A 104 -6.34 -6.77 0.75
CA ILE A 104 -6.75 -5.43 0.31
C ILE A 104 -6.12 -4.98 -1.00
N GLY A 105 -4.98 -5.56 -1.38
CA GLY A 105 -4.09 -5.00 -2.41
C GLY A 105 -4.56 -5.13 -3.85
N LYS A 106 -5.65 -5.86 -4.13
CA LYS A 106 -6.19 -6.06 -5.49
C LYS A 106 -6.92 -4.84 -6.05
N LEU A 107 -7.32 -3.90 -5.20
CA LEU A 107 -8.04 -2.70 -5.62
C LEU A 107 -7.09 -1.71 -6.32
N ARG A 108 -7.61 -0.92 -7.25
CA ARG A 108 -6.88 0.15 -7.94
C ARG A 108 -7.69 1.44 -7.93
N LEU A 109 -7.24 2.38 -7.10
CA LEU A 109 -7.79 3.72 -6.93
C LEU A 109 -6.94 4.77 -7.63
N ILE A 110 -5.65 4.52 -7.79
CA ILE A 110 -4.69 5.37 -8.51
C ILE A 110 -4.28 4.66 -9.81
N LYS A 111 -4.26 5.42 -10.92
CA LYS A 111 -3.87 5.00 -12.27
C LYS A 111 -2.65 5.81 -12.74
#